data_AF-A0A066YWU0-F1
#
_entry.id   AF-A0A066YWU0-F1
#
_cell.length_a   1.000
_cell.length_b   1.000
_cell.length_c   1.000
_cell.angle_alpha   90.00
_cell.angle_beta   90.00
_cell.angle_gamma   90.00
#
_symmetry.space_group_name_H-M   'P 1'
#
loop_
_entity.id
_entity.type
_entity.pdbx_description
1 polymer ?
#
loop_
_entity_poly.entity_id
_entity_poly.type
_entity_poly.pdbx_seq_one_letter_code
_entity_poly.pdbx_strand_id
1 'polypeptide(L)' 'MSTETDRTLLVKVFGKDRPGITAGLFAELAGFGVEVIDIEQVVTRGRITLCALVTPRPRRAPRAPCG' A
#
# COMPACT_ATOMS: atom_id res chain seq x y z
N MET A 1 10.94 -12.93 -18.26
CA MET A 1 10.30 -13.78 -17.25
C MET A 1 9.24 -12.94 -16.57
N SER A 2 8.00 -13.01 -17.05
CA SER A 2 6.85 -12.30 -16.47
C SER A 2 5.88 -13.36 -16.02
N THR A 3 6.00 -13.81 -14.77
CA THR A 3 5.09 -14.80 -14.19
C THR A 3 4.11 -14.03 -13.33
N GLU A 4 2.85 -13.95 -13.77
CA GLU A 4 1.74 -13.34 -13.01
C GLU A 4 2.04 -11.89 -12.60
N THR A 5 1.90 -10.97 -13.56
CA THR A 5 2.09 -9.50 -13.47
C THR A 5 2.29 -8.99 -12.05
N ASP A 6 3.41 -8.31 -11.76
CA ASP A 6 3.58 -7.40 -10.62
C ASP A 6 2.39 -6.43 -10.57
N ARG A 7 1.29 -6.87 -9.95
CA ARG A 7 0.03 -6.13 -9.94
C ARG A 7 0.16 -5.06 -8.90
N THR A 8 0.66 -3.92 -9.34
CA THR A 8 0.76 -2.76 -8.49
C THR A 8 -0.50 -1.90 -8.58
N LEU A 9 -0.86 -1.27 -7.47
CA LEU A 9 -1.90 -0.25 -7.39
C LEU A 9 -1.29 1.02 -6.81
N LEU A 10 -1.53 2.15 -7.47
CA LEU A 10 -1.15 3.45 -6.94
C LEU A 10 -2.34 4.07 -6.22
N VAL A 11 -2.23 4.20 -4.90
CA VAL A 11 -3.20 4.88 -4.06
C VAL A 11 -2.79 6.34 -3.92
N LYS A 12 -3.68 7.27 -4.30
CA LYS A 12 -3.42 8.71 -4.18
C LYS A 12 -4.47 9.37 -3.28
N VAL A 13 -4.00 10.02 -2.23
CA VAL A 13 -4.83 10.78 -1.29
C VAL A 13 -4.46 12.26 -1.41
N PHE A 14 -5.47 13.11 -1.55
CA PHE A 14 -5.31 14.55 -1.62
C PHE A 14 -6.32 15.24 -0.71
N GLY A 15 -5.92 16.33 -0.06
CA GLY A 15 -6.85 17.05 0.79
C GLY A 15 -6.19 18.10 1.67
N LYS A 16 -6.96 18.67 2.60
CA LYS A 16 -6.41 19.48 3.68
C LYS A 16 -5.57 18.57 4.58
N ASP A 17 -4.36 19.01 4.90
CA ASP A 17 -3.49 18.27 5.80
C ASP A 17 -4.11 18.20 7.20
N ARG A 18 -4.13 17.00 7.77
CA ARG A 18 -4.66 16.71 9.11
C ARG A 18 -3.76 15.65 9.76
N PRO A 19 -3.51 15.76 11.07
CA PRO A 19 -2.78 14.72 11.79
C PRO A 19 -3.39 13.34 11.55
N GLY A 20 -2.54 12.36 11.23
CA GLY A 20 -2.93 10.96 11.11
C GLY A 20 -3.37 10.48 9.73
N ILE A 21 -3.39 11.31 8.68
CA ILE A 21 -3.76 10.84 7.32
C ILE A 21 -2.88 9.67 6.86
N THR A 22 -1.57 9.80 7.00
CA THR A 22 -0.62 8.76 6.59
C THR A 22 -0.73 7.50 7.43
N ALA A 23 -0.82 7.66 8.75
CA ALA A 23 -0.99 6.54 9.67
C ALA A 23 -2.33 5.80 9.44
N GLY A 24 -3.41 6.54 9.20
CA GLY A 24 -4.73 5.99 8.88
C GLY A 24 -4.73 5.23 7.56
N LEU A 25 -4.10 5.79 6.52
CA LEU A 25 -3.95 5.09 5.24
C LEU A 25 -3.23 3.74 5.41
N PHE A 26 -2.10 3.72 6.13
CA PHE A 26 -1.36 2.46 6.32
C PHE A 26 -2.07 1.46 7.24
N ALA A 27 -2.79 1.94 8.25
CA ALA A 27 -3.63 1.08 9.09
C ALA A 27 -4.72 0.38 8.27
N GLU A 28 -5.38 1.11 7.37
CA GLU A 28 -6.37 0.52 6.46
C GLU A 28 -5.71 -0.47 5.48
N LEU A 29 -4.62 -0.08 4.82
CA LEU A 29 -3.90 -0.95 3.87
C LEU A 29 -3.41 -2.25 4.53
N ALA A 30 -3.02 -2.23 5.80
CA ALA A 30 -2.62 -3.43 6.53
C ALA A 30 -3.73 -4.49 6.60
N GLY A 31 -5.01 -4.10 6.52
CA GLY A 31 -6.16 -5.00 6.49
C GLY A 31 -6.37 -5.72 5.15
N PHE A 32 -5.74 -5.27 4.06
CA PHE A 32 -5.98 -5.79 2.71
C PHE A 32 -4.95 -6.80 2.21
N GLY A 33 -4.00 -7.22 3.06
CA GLY A 33 -2.98 -8.19 2.66
C GLY A 33 -2.08 -7.67 1.53
N VAL A 34 -1.79 -6.37 1.52
CA VAL A 34 -0.88 -5.72 0.57
C VAL A 34 0.46 -5.38 1.23
N GLU A 35 1.48 -5.18 0.40
CA GLU A 35 2.77 -4.61 0.78
C GLU A 35 2.90 -3.25 0.12
N VAL A 36 3.46 -2.29 0.85
CA VAL A 36 3.78 -0.97 0.31
C VAL A 36 5.19 -1.05 -0.29
N ILE A 37 5.30 -0.75 -1.57
CA ILE A 37 6.54 -0.80 -2.34
C ILE A 37 7.23 0.57 -2.35
N ASP A 38 6.43 1.63 -2.47
CA ASP A 38 6.94 3.00 -2.55
C ASP A 38 5.94 4.00 -1.97
N ILE A 39 6.43 5.11 -1.43
CA ILE A 39 5.65 6.16 -0.79
C ILE A 39 6.25 7.53 -1.14
N GLU A 40 5.39 8.44 -1.60
CA GLU A 40 5.70 9.86 -1.68
C GLU A 40 4.66 10.67 -0.91
N GLN A 41 5.12 11.59 -0.07
CA GLN A 41 4.25 12.53 0.64
C GLN A 41 4.77 13.95 0.46
N VAL A 42 3.89 14.84 0.02
CA VAL A 42 4.18 16.27 -0.13
C VAL A 42 3.08 17.08 0.55
N VAL A 43 3.47 18.09 1.33
CA VAL A 43 2.54 19.07 1.89
C VAL A 43 2.82 20.43 1.27
N THR A 44 1.83 20.97 0.55
CA THR A 44 1.91 22.26 -0.12
C THR A 44 0.81 23.17 0.38
N ARG A 45 1.17 24.29 1.03
CA ARG A 45 0.23 25.27 1.58
C ARG A 45 -0.89 24.64 2.44
N GLY A 46 -0.54 23.69 3.31
CA GLY A 46 -1.48 22.99 4.20
C GLY A 46 -2.40 21.99 3.49
N ARG A 47 -2.06 21.57 2.27
CA ARG A 47 -2.71 20.47 1.55
C ARG A 47 -1.73 19.33 1.34
N ILE A 48 -2.19 18.11 1.61
CA ILE A 48 -1.40 16.90 1.41
C ILE A 48 -1.66 16.32 0.03
N THR A 49 -0.58 15.80 -0.57
CA THR A 49 -0.58 14.81 -1.63
C THR A 49 0.19 13.61 -1.10
N LEU A 50 -0.47 12.47 -0.96
CA LEU A 50 0.13 11.21 -0.51
C LEU A 50 -0.08 10.15 -1.59
N CYS A 51 1.01 9.57 -2.06
CA CYS A 51 1.05 8.49 -3.03
C CYS A 51 1.63 7.25 -2.35
N ALA A 52 0.95 6.11 -2.45
CA ALA A 52 1.47 4.82 -2.01
C ALA A 52 1.31 3.80 -3.14
N LEU A 53 2.43 3.24 -3.60
CA LEU A 53 2.43 2.13 -4.54
C LEU A 53 2.37 0.83 -3.74
N VAL A 54 1.36 0.00 -3.98
CA VAL A 54 1.14 -1.24 -3.24
C VAL A 54 1.07 -2.44 -4.18
N THR A 55 1.41 -3.63 -3.67
CA THR A 55 1.26 -4.90 -4.36
C THR A 55 0.60 -5.94 -3.43
N PRO A 56 -0.18 -6.91 -3.95
CA PRO A 56 -0.66 -8.02 -3.15
C PRO A 56 0.49 -8.79 -2.49
N ARG A 57 0.32 -9.17 -1.22
CA ARG A 57 1.19 -10.15 -0.57
C ARG A 57 1.05 -11.50 -1.27
N PRO A 58 2.14 -12.21 -1.57
CA PRO A 58 2.04 -13.55 -2.11
C PRO A 58 1.29 -14.46 -1.13
N ARG A 59 0.24 -15.11 -1.61
CA ARG A 59 -0.52 -16.08 -0.80
C ARG A 59 0.39 -17.26 -0.50
N ARG A 60 0.82 -17.41 0.75
CA ARG A 60 1.57 -18.59 1.18
C ARG A 60 0.70 -19.84 0.94
N ALA A 61 1.17 -20.74 0.09
CA ALA A 61 0.50 -22.02 -0.10
C ALA A 61 0.49 -22.82 1.21
N PRO A 62 -0.55 -23.63 1.49
CA PRO A 62 -0.55 -24.54 2.64
C PRO A 62 0.67 -25.45 2.58
N ARG A 63 1.36 -25.66 3.72
CA ARG A 63 2.43 -26.66 3.78
C ARG A 63 1.82 -28.04 3.46
N ALA A 64 2.40 -28.75 2.50
CA ALA A 64 2.05 -30.13 2.27
C ALA A 64 2.28 -30.94 3.56
N PRO A 65 1.36 -31.83 3.95
CA PRO A 65 1.58 -32.70 5.11
C PRO A 65 2.82 -33.56 4.85
N CYS A 66 3.72 -33.64 5.83
CA CYS A 66 4.83 -34.58 5.80
C CYS A 66 4.24 -36.00 5.87
N GLY A 67 4.35 -36.75 4.78
CA GLY A 67 4.13 -38.19 4.76
C GLY A 67 5.35 -38.96 5.25
#